data_AF-A0A1W9R3G2-F1
#
_entry.id   AF-A0A1W9R3G2-F1
#
_cell.length_a   1.000
_cell.length_b   1.000
_cell.length_c   1.000
_cell.angle_alpha   90.00
_cell.angle_beta   90.00
_cell.angle_gamma   90.00
#
_symmetry.space_group_name_H-M   'P 1'
#
loop_
_entity.id
_entity.type
_entity.pdbx_description
1 polymer ?
#
loop_
_entity_poly.entity_id
_entity_poly.type
_entity_poly.pdbx_seq_one_letter_code
_entity_poly.pdbx_strand_id
1 'polypeptide(L)' 'MKRIEILLKKLKDFKLDAFLLSNPTNINYLTYFDKETDGYLFVTPSKLIYFTFFVFWEE' A
#
# COMPACT_ATOMS: atom_id res chain seq x y z
N MET A 1 8.04 9.00 4.61
CA MET A 1 6.92 9.51 3.79
C MET A 1 7.27 9.94 2.37
N LYS A 2 8.47 10.44 2.04
CA LYS A 2 8.83 10.87 0.66
C LYS A 2 8.48 9.89 -0.49
N ARG A 3 8.45 8.57 -0.22
CA ARG A 3 8.16 7.53 -1.23
C ARG A 3 6.70 7.50 -1.68
N ILE A 4 5.75 7.71 -0.76
CA ILE A 4 4.33 7.72 -1.13
C ILE A 4 3.98 8.94 -1.96
N GLU A 5 4.59 10.09 -1.67
CA GLU A 5 4.42 11.33 -2.45
C GLU A 5 4.91 11.15 -3.90
N ILE A 6 6.03 10.45 -4.10
CA ILE A 6 6.54 10.12 -5.44
C ILE A 6 5.55 9.21 -6.17
N LEU A 7 5.00 8.20 -5.50
CA LEU A 7 3.97 7.34 -6.09
C LEU A 7 2.75 8.16 -6.50
N LEU A 8 2.23 9.02 -5.61
CA LEU A 8 1.08 9.87 -5.89
C LEU A 8 1.31 10.81 -7.08
N LYS A 9 2.51 11.39 -7.19
CA LYS A 9 2.89 12.19 -8.37
C LYS A 9 2.83 11.35 -9.65
N LYS A 10 3.40 10.14 -9.63
CA LYS A 10 3.33 9.23 -10.79
C LYS A 10 1.91 8.86 -11.15
N LEU A 11 1.04 8.54 -10.17
CA LEU A 11 -0.36 8.23 -10.44
C LEU A 11 -1.07 9.37 -11.18
N LYS A 12 -0.79 10.62 -10.77
CA LYS A 12 -1.27 11.81 -11.48
C LYS A 12 -0.74 11.91 -12.92
N ASP A 13 0.56 11.72 -13.11
CA ASP A 13 1.20 11.77 -14.43
C ASP A 13 0.62 10.71 -15.38
N PHE A 14 0.28 9.53 -14.85
CA PHE A 14 -0.37 8.43 -15.59
C PHE A 14 -1.90 8.56 -15.70
N LYS A 15 -2.51 9.61 -15.15
CA LYS A 15 -3.97 9.79 -15.09
C LYS A 15 -4.71 8.60 -14.47
N LEU A 16 -4.16 8.05 -13.38
CA LEU A 16 -4.76 6.98 -12.59
C LEU A 16 -5.44 7.55 -11.35
N ASP A 17 -6.71 7.18 -11.13
CA ASP A 17 -7.47 7.59 -9.95
C ASP A 17 -7.09 6.81 -8.69
N ALA A 18 -6.59 5.58 -8.86
CA ALA A 18 -6.18 4.71 -7.77
C ALA A 18 -5.15 3.67 -8.21
N PHE A 19 -4.50 3.03 -7.24
CA PHE A 19 -3.54 1.95 -7.47
C PHE A 19 -3.62 0.88 -6.38
N LEU A 20 -3.69 -0.39 -6.79
CA LEU A 20 -3.70 -1.53 -5.87
C LEU A 20 -2.35 -2.25 -5.94
N LEU A 21 -1.68 -2.38 -4.80
CA LEU A 21 -0.42 -3.10 -4.64
C LEU A 21 -0.68 -4.39 -3.87
N SER A 22 -0.16 -5.50 -4.38
CA SER A 22 -0.21 -6.81 -3.71
C SER A 22 1.16 -7.35 -3.33
N ASN A 23 2.24 -6.76 -3.85
CA ASN A 23 3.59 -7.23 -3.59
C ASN A 23 4.06 -6.75 -2.19
N PRO A 24 4.35 -7.67 -1.24
CA PRO A 24 4.70 -7.29 0.14
C PRO A 24 5.94 -6.41 0.25
N THR A 25 6.96 -6.65 -0.59
CA THR A 25 8.18 -5.83 -0.61
C THR A 25 7.88 -4.39 -1.00
N ASN A 26 7.03 -4.17 -2.02
CA ASN A 26 6.63 -2.81 -2.43
C ASN A 26 5.76 -2.13 -1.37
N ILE A 27 4.87 -2.89 -0.72
CA ILE A 27 4.03 -2.39 0.37
C ILE A 27 4.91 -1.93 1.54
N ASN A 28 5.84 -2.78 2.01
CA ASN A 28 6.76 -2.43 3.08
C ASN A 28 7.64 -1.23 2.67
N TYR A 29 8.17 -1.22 1.44
CA TYR A 29 8.94 -0.08 0.92
C TYR A 29 8.19 1.26 1.01
N LEU A 30 6.89 1.27 0.73
CA LEU A 30 6.06 2.48 0.72
C LEU A 30 5.57 2.89 2.11
N THR A 31 5.24 1.92 2.96
CA THR A 31 4.52 2.14 4.23
C THR A 31 5.40 2.02 5.47
N TYR A 32 6.55 1.34 5.36
CA TYR A 32 7.37 0.88 6.49
C TYR A 32 6.57 0.04 7.49
N PHE A 33 5.51 -0.65 7.03
CA PHE A 33 4.87 -1.68 7.83
C PHE A 33 5.86 -2.86 7.92
N ASP A 34 6.50 -2.96 9.08
CA ASP A 34 7.53 -3.95 9.40
C ASP A 34 6.96 -5.34 9.71
N LYS A 35 5.75 -5.62 9.21
CA LYS A 35 5.10 -6.93 9.34
C LYS A 35 5.04 -7.56 7.97
N GLU A 36 5.57 -8.78 7.88
CA GLU A 36 5.36 -9.72 6.77
C GLU A 36 3.88 -10.13 6.72
N THR A 37 3.00 -9.16 6.51
CA THR A 37 1.56 -9.41 6.47
C THR A 37 1.14 -9.50 5.01
N ASP A 38 0.67 -10.69 4.65
CA ASP A 38 -0.07 -10.91 3.43
C ASP A 38 -1.24 -9.93 3.38
N GLY A 39 -1.31 -9.16 2.29
CA GLY A 39 -2.25 -8.06 2.20
C GLY A 39 -2.09 -7.22 0.94
N TYR A 40 -3.00 -6.26 0.80
CA TYR A 40 -3.04 -5.33 -0.31
C TYR A 40 -2.99 -3.90 0.20
N LEU A 41 -2.27 -3.04 -0.51
CA LEU A 41 -2.27 -1.60 -0.25
C LEU A 41 -3.02 -0.92 -1.38
N PHE A 42 -4.14 -0.28 -1.04
CA PHE A 42 -4.90 0.56 -1.95
C PHE A 42 -4.55 2.02 -1.75
N VAL A 43 -4.07 2.65 -2.81
CA VAL A 43 -3.57 4.02 -2.83
C VAL A 43 -4.52 4.87 -3.68
N THR A 44 -4.98 5.97 -3.11
CA THR A 44 -5.74 7.01 -3.81
C THR A 44 -5.12 8.38 -3.50
N PRO A 45 -5.41 9.43 -4.27
CA PRO A 45 -4.94 10.79 -3.97
C PRO A 45 -5.31 11.30 -2.57
N SER A 46 -6.39 10.79 -1.98
CA SER A 46 -6.90 11.26 -0.69
C SER A 46 -6.68 10.30 0.47
N LYS A 47 -6.45 9.01 0.19
CA LYS A 47 -6.39 7.95 1.21
C LYS A 47 -5.41 6.83 0.85
N LEU A 48 -4.83 6.25 1.89
CA LEU A 48 -4.04 5.03 1.84
C LEU A 48 -4.73 3.99 2.74
N ILE A 49 -5.14 2.85 2.16
CA ILE A 49 -5.88 1.81 2.87
C ILE A 49 -5.09 0.50 2.77
N TYR A 50 -4.79 -0.10 3.92
CA TYR A 50 -4.10 -1.39 3.99
C TYR A 50 -5.11 -2.48 4.35
N PHE A 51 -5.29 -3.44 3.45
CA PHE A 51 -6.05 -4.66 3.66
C PHE A 51 -5.08 -5.75 4.12
N THR A 52 -5.29 -6.28 5.32
CA THR A 52 -4.46 -7.36 5.86
C THR A 52 -5.34 -8.50 6.33
N PHE A 53 -4.90 -9.73 6.10
CA PHE A 53 -5.54 -10.90 6.66
C PHE A 53 -5.13 -11.02 8.13
N PHE A 54 -5.99 -10.59 9.05
CA PHE A 54 -5.91 -11.06 10.43
C PHE A 54 -6.43 -12.49 10.45
N VAL A 55 -5.57 -13.48 10.18
CA VAL A 55 -5.86 -14.83 10.66
C VAL A 55 -5.61 -14.77 12.17
N PHE A 56 -6.65 -14.50 12.95
CA PHE A 56 -6.63 -14.83 14.37
C PHE A 56 -6.48 -16.35 14.46
N TRP A 57 -5.24 -16.82 14.60
CA TRP A 57 -4.95 -18.14 15.13
C TRP A 57 -5.17 -18.04 16.63
N GLU A 58 -6.36 -18.39 17.10
CA GLU A 58 -6.54 -18.83 18.48
C GLU A 58 -5.98 -20.27 18.55
N GLU A 59 -4.91 -20.47 19.33
CA GLU A 59 -4.56 -21.79 19.89
C GLU A 59 -5.37 -22.04 21.16
#